data_AF-A0A2J5HZ41-F1
#
_entry.id   AF-A0A2J5HZ41-F1
#
_cell.length_a   1.000
_cell.length_b   1.000
_cell.length_c   1.000
_cell.angle_alpha   90.00
_cell.angle_beta   90.00
_cell.angle_gamma   90.00
#
_symmetry.space_group_name_H-M   'P 1'
#
loop_
_entity.id
_entity.type
_entity.pdbx_description
1 polymer ?
#
loop_
_entity_poly.entity_id
_entity_poly.type
_entity_poly.pdbx_seq_one_letter_code
_entity_poly.pdbx_strand_id
1 'polypeptide(L)'
;MTPHPITERPAYNPLTIEHVAQRPHKPIEIVDSDPTWPAKYALIEARIRSALGNDNLVSIAHVGSTSVPDLPAKDIVDVDVVVPDPDAEDRYIPALEAAGFRFLFREPDWHRHRFLYLDDPYANVHVFGPEASETIWHRMFRDWLLAHEDDRVLYAGVKREAARASREGGETVMQYNDRKEAIITLKSPNMRWSPEVEATILKTIFNTQSFTIDLNKTIEHWPGDDKPTLRALEFQLDKYRKDPQCDNTVTFTKGAGKRAAGSSATSTPVRKKRKVKEEGDVVKEDETGDLEHA
;
A
#
# COMPACT_ATOMS: atom_id res chain seq x y z
N MET A 1 -24.77 -8.33 3.57
CA MET A 1 -23.64 -7.79 2.79
C MET A 1 -22.53 -8.82 2.85
N THR A 2 -22.16 -9.38 1.71
CA THR A 2 -21.01 -10.28 1.57
C THR A 2 -19.74 -9.46 1.86
N PRO A 3 -18.77 -9.95 2.65
CA PRO A 3 -17.51 -9.26 2.86
C PRO A 3 -16.81 -8.99 1.52
N HIS A 4 -16.15 -7.84 1.38
CA HIS A 4 -15.35 -7.55 0.20
C HIS A 4 -14.08 -8.44 0.20
N PRO A 5 -13.59 -8.94 -0.94
CA PRO A 5 -12.43 -9.84 -0.99
C PRO A 5 -11.17 -9.30 -0.31
N ILE A 6 -10.98 -7.98 -0.28
CA ILE A 6 -9.86 -7.30 0.41
C ILE A 6 -9.97 -7.43 1.95
N THR A 7 -11.19 -7.58 2.47
CA THR A 7 -11.48 -7.71 3.91
C THR A 7 -11.71 -9.15 4.36
N GLU A 8 -11.73 -10.10 3.42
CA GLU A 8 -11.92 -11.50 3.73
C GLU A 8 -10.59 -12.08 4.22
N ARG A 9 -10.44 -12.18 5.54
CA ARG A 9 -9.30 -12.87 6.15
C ARG A 9 -9.56 -14.39 6.12
N PRO A 10 -8.59 -15.22 5.70
CA PRO A 10 -8.72 -16.66 5.85
C PRO A 10 -8.94 -16.99 7.33
N ALA A 11 -9.78 -17.99 7.61
CA ALA A 11 -9.99 -18.45 8.97
C ALA A 11 -8.65 -18.90 9.55
N TYR A 12 -8.28 -18.36 10.73
CA TYR A 12 -7.05 -18.74 11.40
C TYR A 12 -7.07 -20.25 11.67
N ASN A 13 -6.11 -20.96 11.08
CA ASN A 13 -5.91 -22.39 11.30
C ASN A 13 -4.50 -22.63 11.83
N PRO A 14 -4.34 -22.87 13.15
CA PRO A 14 -3.01 -23.05 13.73
C PRO A 14 -2.30 -24.30 13.22
N LEU A 15 -3.02 -25.25 12.60
CA LEU A 15 -2.44 -26.49 12.09
C LEU A 15 -1.70 -26.30 10.76
N THR A 16 -1.90 -25.19 10.06
CA THR A 16 -1.22 -24.90 8.80
C THR A 16 0.02 -24.03 8.97
N ILE A 17 0.34 -23.65 10.21
CA ILE A 17 1.53 -22.87 10.55
C ILE A 17 2.75 -23.78 10.61
N GLU A 18 3.76 -23.45 9.81
CA GLU A 18 5.02 -24.20 9.76
C GLU A 18 6.07 -23.48 10.60
N HIS A 19 6.30 -23.96 11.81
CA HIS A 19 7.30 -23.38 12.72
C HIS A 19 8.73 -23.76 12.35
N VAL A 20 9.60 -22.76 12.28
CA VAL A 20 11.04 -22.86 12.01
C VAL A 20 11.86 -22.69 13.28
N ALA A 21 11.54 -21.64 14.07
CA ALA A 21 12.25 -21.34 15.29
C ALA A 21 11.32 -20.74 16.35
N GLN A 22 11.83 -20.62 17.57
CA GLN A 22 11.13 -20.00 18.69
C GLN A 22 11.80 -18.69 19.09
N ARG A 23 10.98 -17.76 19.60
CA ARG A 23 11.44 -16.54 20.27
C ARG A 23 11.24 -16.64 21.78
N PRO A 24 12.03 -15.92 22.59
CA PRO A 24 11.81 -15.83 24.02
C PRO A 24 10.41 -15.25 24.32
N HIS A 25 9.75 -15.79 25.35
CA HIS A 25 8.49 -15.23 25.82
C HIS A 25 8.76 -13.94 26.60
N LYS A 26 8.23 -12.80 26.12
CA LYS A 26 8.19 -11.55 26.87
C LYS A 26 6.80 -11.29 27.45
N PRO A 27 6.70 -10.76 28.68
CA PRO A 27 5.41 -10.36 29.25
C PRO A 27 4.66 -9.39 28.33
N ILE A 28 3.33 -9.50 28.31
CA ILE A 28 2.48 -8.55 27.60
C ILE A 28 2.35 -7.28 28.45
N GLU A 29 3.24 -6.33 28.22
CA GLU A 29 3.17 -5.01 28.83
C GLU A 29 2.77 -3.97 27.78
N ILE A 30 1.76 -3.16 28.12
CA ILE A 30 1.39 -1.98 27.35
C ILE A 30 2.04 -0.79 28.04
N VAL A 31 2.94 -0.11 27.33
CA VAL A 31 3.59 1.12 27.75
C VAL A 31 2.90 2.31 27.09
N ASP A 32 3.08 3.50 27.68
CA ASP A 32 2.69 4.75 27.00
C ASP A 32 3.53 4.95 25.74
N SER A 33 3.07 5.84 24.85
CA SER A 33 3.76 6.07 23.59
C SER A 33 5.20 6.51 23.81
N ASP A 34 6.15 5.79 23.20
CA ASP A 34 7.57 6.09 23.27
C ASP A 34 8.00 6.86 22.01
N PRO A 35 8.47 8.12 22.13
CA PRO A 35 8.86 8.93 20.99
C PRO A 35 10.10 8.39 20.26
N THR A 36 10.79 7.38 20.80
CA THR A 36 11.94 6.73 20.15
C THR A 36 11.53 5.64 19.16
N TRP A 37 10.26 5.21 19.10
CA TRP A 37 9.80 4.17 18.16
C TRP A 37 10.09 4.47 16.69
N PRO A 38 9.90 5.69 16.16
CA PRO A 38 10.28 6.00 14.78
C PRO A 38 11.78 5.83 14.51
N ALA A 39 12.63 6.15 15.49
CA ALA A 39 14.07 5.97 15.37
C ALA A 39 14.45 4.47 15.43
N LYS A 40 13.81 3.69 16.31
CA LYS A 40 13.94 2.22 16.34
C LYS A 40 13.55 1.60 14.99
N TYR A 41 12.42 2.02 14.41
CA TYR A 41 11.99 1.61 13.08
C TYR A 41 13.02 1.97 12.00
N ALA A 42 13.53 3.21 11.98
CA ALA A 42 14.51 3.63 10.98
C ALA A 42 15.79 2.76 10.99
N LEU A 43 16.24 2.32 12.16
CA LEU A 43 17.35 1.39 12.29
C LEU A 43 17.02 0.00 11.70
N ILE A 44 15.81 -0.50 11.95
CA ILE A 44 15.33 -1.78 11.42
C ILE A 44 15.20 -1.71 9.89
N GLU A 45 14.59 -0.64 9.37
CA GLU A 45 14.44 -0.40 7.94
C GLU A 45 15.79 -0.36 7.24
N ALA A 46 16.76 0.39 7.78
CA ALA A 46 18.10 0.46 7.22
C ALA A 46 18.79 -0.92 7.16
N ARG A 47 18.64 -1.75 8.20
CA ARG A 47 19.17 -3.11 8.23
C ARG A 47 18.52 -3.99 7.16
N ILE A 48 17.19 -3.97 7.04
CA ILE A 48 16.47 -4.77 6.05
C ILE A 48 16.84 -4.33 4.63
N ARG A 49 16.85 -3.03 4.36
CA ARG A 49 17.27 -2.49 3.05
C ARG A 49 18.69 -2.90 2.69
N SER A 50 19.62 -2.81 3.64
CA SER A 50 21.00 -3.23 3.43
C SER A 50 21.14 -4.73 3.17
N ALA A 51 20.31 -5.56 3.81
CA ALA A 51 20.36 -7.01 3.66
C ALA A 51 19.77 -7.47 2.32
N LEU A 52 18.64 -6.91 1.91
CA LEU A 52 17.89 -7.37 0.74
C LEU A 52 18.35 -6.74 -0.57
N GLY A 53 18.88 -5.51 -0.52
CA GLY A 53 19.15 -4.72 -1.72
C GLY A 53 17.88 -4.40 -2.51
N ASN A 54 18.06 -3.81 -3.69
CA ASN A 54 16.92 -3.34 -4.50
C ASN A 54 16.18 -4.47 -5.23
N ASP A 55 16.84 -5.59 -5.49
CA ASP A 55 16.26 -6.68 -6.29
C ASP A 55 15.31 -7.57 -5.48
N ASN A 56 15.50 -7.65 -4.16
CA ASN A 56 14.68 -8.49 -3.28
C ASN A 56 13.74 -7.69 -2.37
N LEU A 57 13.69 -6.36 -2.50
CA LEU A 57 12.82 -5.51 -1.71
C LEU A 57 11.92 -4.65 -2.61
N VAL A 58 10.63 -4.94 -2.57
CA VAL A 58 9.60 -4.15 -3.29
C VAL A 58 9.16 -2.96 -2.45
N SER A 59 8.84 -3.16 -1.17
CA SER A 59 8.51 -2.07 -0.25
C SER A 59 8.72 -2.48 1.21
N ILE A 60 8.85 -1.50 2.10
CA ILE A 60 8.94 -1.68 3.54
C ILE A 60 8.15 -0.57 4.22
N ALA A 61 7.46 -0.87 5.32
CA ALA A 61 6.68 0.12 6.06
C ALA A 61 6.64 -0.16 7.57
N HIS A 62 6.66 0.91 8.36
CA HIS A 62 6.33 0.88 9.78
C HIS A 62 4.82 0.75 9.94
N VAL A 63 4.38 -0.32 10.59
CA VAL A 63 2.97 -0.63 10.82
C VAL A 63 2.72 -0.90 12.31
N GLY A 64 1.49 -1.29 12.65
CA GLY A 64 1.12 -1.58 14.03
C GLY A 64 1.03 -0.34 14.91
N SER A 65 0.82 -0.55 16.20
CA SER A 65 0.54 0.56 17.12
C SER A 65 1.72 1.50 17.36
N THR A 66 2.97 1.01 17.24
CA THR A 66 4.17 1.82 17.47
C THR A 66 4.46 2.81 16.34
N SER A 67 3.74 2.70 15.21
CA SER A 67 3.78 3.64 14.09
C SER A 67 2.82 4.83 14.26
N VAL A 68 2.01 4.85 15.33
CA VAL A 68 1.04 5.91 15.61
C VAL A 68 1.48 6.67 16.87
N PRO A 69 1.83 7.97 16.76
CA PRO A 69 2.15 8.80 17.91
C PRO A 69 0.99 8.87 18.92
N ASP A 70 1.37 8.98 20.20
CA ASP A 70 0.46 9.07 21.35
C ASP A 70 -0.42 7.84 21.58
N LEU A 71 -0.15 6.73 20.90
CA LEU A 71 -0.88 5.48 21.05
C LEU A 71 -0.12 4.49 21.95
N PRO A 72 -0.60 4.18 23.17
CA PRO A 72 -0.01 3.17 24.04
C PRO A 72 0.05 1.80 23.36
N ALA A 73 1.18 1.10 23.46
CA ALA A 73 1.42 -0.14 22.73
C ALA A 73 2.33 -1.09 23.50
N LYS A 74 2.49 -2.31 22.99
CA LYS A 74 3.64 -3.13 23.37
C LYS A 74 4.88 -2.47 22.76
N ASP A 75 6.00 -2.44 23.48
CA ASP A 75 7.28 -1.92 22.95
C ASP A 75 7.88 -2.93 21.94
N ILE A 76 7.21 -3.06 20.80
CA ILE A 76 7.54 -3.95 19.70
C ILE A 76 7.29 -3.18 18.41
N VAL A 77 8.32 -3.01 17.59
CA VAL A 77 8.16 -2.41 16.26
C VAL A 77 7.61 -3.46 15.31
N ASP A 78 6.48 -3.19 14.66
CA ASP A 78 5.93 -4.05 13.61
C ASP A 78 6.32 -3.49 12.24
N VAL A 79 6.88 -4.34 11.38
CA VAL A 79 7.38 -3.96 10.05
C VAL A 79 6.78 -4.87 9.00
N ASP A 80 6.16 -4.29 7.98
CA ASP A 80 5.79 -5.01 6.76
C ASP A 80 6.92 -4.89 5.74
N VAL A 81 7.33 -6.01 5.17
CA VAL A 81 8.31 -6.13 4.08
C VAL A 81 7.64 -6.83 2.92
N VAL A 82 7.67 -6.21 1.75
CA VAL A 82 7.18 -6.81 0.51
C VAL A 82 8.37 -7.25 -0.32
N VAL A 83 8.44 -8.53 -0.63
CA VAL A 83 9.43 -9.13 -1.53
C VAL A 83 8.75 -9.55 -2.84
N PRO A 84 9.49 -9.73 -3.95
CA PRO A 84 8.88 -10.10 -5.23
C PRO A 84 8.10 -11.43 -5.17
N ASP A 85 8.66 -12.43 -4.47
CA ASP A 85 8.02 -13.72 -4.25
C ASP A 85 8.34 -14.26 -2.84
N PRO A 86 7.35 -14.32 -1.93
CA PRO A 86 7.55 -14.84 -0.59
C PRO A 86 8.00 -16.30 -0.56
N ASP A 87 7.67 -17.10 -1.56
CA ASP A 87 8.05 -18.52 -1.61
C ASP A 87 9.51 -18.74 -2.00
N ALA A 88 10.17 -17.73 -2.58
CA ALA A 88 11.59 -17.75 -2.94
C ALA A 88 12.49 -17.42 -1.73
N GLU A 89 12.30 -18.16 -0.62
CA GLU A 89 12.97 -17.93 0.67
C GLU A 89 14.50 -17.95 0.58
N ASP A 90 15.04 -18.75 -0.33
CA ASP A 90 16.47 -18.84 -0.62
C ASP A 90 17.10 -17.51 -1.05
N ARG A 91 16.28 -16.59 -1.58
CA ARG A 91 16.74 -15.27 -2.05
C ARG A 91 16.86 -14.22 -0.96
N TYR A 92 16.11 -14.33 0.14
CA TYR A 92 15.97 -13.26 1.11
C TYR A 92 16.15 -13.69 2.56
N ILE A 93 15.73 -14.90 2.94
CA ILE A 93 15.85 -15.38 4.32
C ILE A 93 17.32 -15.45 4.77
N PRO A 94 18.27 -16.05 4.01
CA PRO A 94 19.67 -16.11 4.45
C PRO A 94 20.30 -14.73 4.67
N ALA A 95 19.92 -13.74 3.85
CA ALA A 95 20.41 -12.37 3.98
C ALA A 95 19.84 -11.67 5.23
N LEU A 96 18.55 -11.86 5.52
CA LEU A 96 17.93 -11.36 6.75
C LEU A 96 18.53 -12.05 7.98
N GLU A 97 18.77 -13.36 7.93
CA GLU A 97 19.40 -14.07 9.03
C GLU A 97 20.83 -13.60 9.30
N ALA A 98 21.61 -13.36 8.25
CA ALA A 98 22.95 -12.76 8.36
C ALA A 98 22.90 -11.34 8.94
N ALA A 99 21.80 -10.61 8.76
CA ALA A 99 21.56 -9.29 9.35
C ALA A 99 20.98 -9.36 10.78
N GLY A 100 20.86 -10.55 11.36
CA GLY A 100 20.44 -10.77 12.75
C GLY A 100 18.95 -11.02 12.96
N PHE A 101 18.15 -11.10 11.89
CA PHE A 101 16.75 -11.50 11.98
C PHE A 101 16.65 -13.01 12.17
N ARG A 102 15.62 -13.50 12.86
CA ARG A 102 15.36 -14.92 13.04
C ARG A 102 14.06 -15.29 12.36
N PHE A 103 14.11 -16.27 11.45
CA PHE A 103 12.92 -16.79 10.82
C PHE A 103 12.15 -17.71 11.77
N LEU A 104 10.92 -17.33 12.13
CA LEU A 104 10.14 -18.03 13.15
C LEU A 104 9.17 -19.04 12.56
N PHE A 105 8.38 -18.65 11.56
CA PHE A 105 7.37 -19.54 10.97
C PHE A 105 6.82 -19.03 9.63
N ARG A 106 6.12 -19.92 8.93
CA ARG A 106 5.36 -19.65 7.70
C ARG A 106 3.87 -19.81 7.95
N GLU A 107 3.08 -19.02 7.25
CA GLU A 107 1.63 -19.16 7.16
C GLU A 107 1.24 -19.20 5.67
N PRO A 108 1.31 -20.37 5.01
CA PRO A 108 1.08 -20.50 3.57
C PRO A 108 -0.29 -19.98 3.13
N ASP A 109 -1.33 -20.24 3.93
CA ASP A 109 -2.72 -19.88 3.62
C ASP A 109 -3.02 -18.38 3.83
N TRP A 110 -2.20 -17.67 4.61
CA TRP A 110 -2.37 -16.24 4.87
C TRP A 110 -1.39 -15.44 4.03
N HIS A 111 -1.74 -15.27 2.75
CA HIS A 111 -0.94 -14.52 1.78
C HIS A 111 0.52 -14.99 1.66
N ARG A 112 0.79 -16.27 1.95
CA ARG A 112 2.13 -16.84 1.91
C ARG A 112 3.07 -16.07 2.86
N HIS A 113 2.60 -15.75 4.05
CA HIS A 113 3.29 -14.92 5.02
C HIS A 113 4.50 -15.62 5.64
N ARG A 114 5.59 -14.87 5.82
CA ARG A 114 6.77 -15.30 6.59
C ARG A 114 6.98 -14.35 7.75
N PHE A 115 7.15 -14.90 8.94
CA PHE A 115 7.33 -14.12 10.13
C PHE A 115 8.75 -14.21 10.66
N LEU A 116 9.42 -13.05 10.78
CA LEU A 116 10.75 -12.93 11.34
C LEU A 116 10.74 -12.05 12.60
N TYR A 117 11.79 -12.22 13.38
CA TYR A 117 12.00 -11.57 14.66
C TYR A 117 13.36 -10.88 14.70
N LEU A 118 13.43 -9.70 15.32
CA LEU A 118 14.68 -9.03 15.69
C LEU A 118 14.70 -8.78 17.19
N ASP A 119 15.82 -9.08 17.84
CA ASP A 119 15.97 -8.93 19.30
C ASP A 119 16.20 -7.48 19.73
N ASP A 120 17.02 -6.73 18.97
CA ASP A 120 17.37 -5.35 19.26
C ASP A 120 17.63 -4.52 17.98
N PRO A 121 16.85 -3.45 17.70
CA PRO A 121 15.62 -3.08 18.40
C PRO A 121 14.57 -4.20 18.28
N TYR A 122 13.78 -4.39 19.33
CA TYR A 122 12.83 -5.51 19.39
C TYR A 122 11.71 -5.35 18.35
N ALA A 123 11.62 -6.27 17.40
CA ALA A 123 10.73 -6.13 16.25
C ALA A 123 10.10 -7.43 15.76
N ASN A 124 8.89 -7.28 15.23
CA ASN A 124 8.20 -8.25 14.39
C ASN A 124 8.35 -7.82 12.93
N VAL A 125 8.78 -8.72 12.07
CA VAL A 125 8.93 -8.46 10.64
C VAL A 125 8.03 -9.43 9.88
N HIS A 126 7.02 -8.88 9.22
CA HIS A 126 6.08 -9.60 8.39
C HIS A 126 6.50 -9.50 6.94
N VAL A 127 6.78 -10.64 6.30
CA VAL A 127 7.17 -10.69 4.89
C VAL A 127 6.00 -11.20 4.06
N PHE A 128 5.63 -10.42 3.05
CA PHE A 128 4.52 -10.69 2.13
C PHE A 128 4.92 -10.46 0.67
N GLY A 129 4.05 -10.89 -0.25
CA GLY A 129 4.19 -10.63 -1.69
C GLY A 129 3.41 -9.38 -2.13
N PRO A 130 3.61 -8.88 -3.36
CA PRO A 130 2.99 -7.64 -3.83
C PRO A 130 1.46 -7.67 -3.80
N GLU A 131 0.88 -8.85 -3.99
CA GLU A 131 -0.57 -9.09 -4.04
C GLU A 131 -1.23 -9.23 -2.65
N ALA A 132 -0.46 -9.12 -1.56
CA ALA A 132 -0.99 -9.30 -0.22
C ALA A 132 -1.80 -8.08 0.25
N SER A 133 -3.12 -8.23 0.32
CA SER A 133 -4.04 -7.20 0.84
C SER A 133 -3.78 -6.84 2.29
N GLU A 134 -3.20 -7.73 3.08
CA GLU A 134 -2.89 -7.48 4.49
C GLU A 134 -1.94 -6.26 4.67
N THR A 135 -0.97 -6.09 3.77
CA THR A 135 -0.05 -4.93 3.82
C THR A 135 -0.77 -3.60 3.59
N ILE A 136 -1.84 -3.62 2.79
CA ILE A 136 -2.70 -2.46 2.57
C ILE A 136 -3.52 -2.20 3.83
N TRP A 137 -4.10 -3.26 4.42
CA TRP A 137 -4.90 -3.17 5.63
C TRP A 137 -4.09 -2.61 6.81
N HIS A 138 -2.86 -3.11 7.04
CA HIS A 138 -1.97 -2.61 8.09
C HIS A 138 -1.68 -1.11 7.94
N ARG A 139 -1.35 -0.65 6.73
CA ARG A 139 -1.08 0.77 6.45
C ARG A 139 -2.32 1.63 6.63
N MET A 140 -3.46 1.19 6.10
CA MET A 140 -4.72 1.90 6.27
C MET A 140 -5.11 2.04 7.73
N PHE A 141 -4.96 0.98 8.52
CA PHE A 141 -5.31 1.01 9.93
C PHE A 141 -4.45 2.03 10.68
N ARG A 142 -3.14 2.06 10.41
CA ARG A 142 -2.25 3.11 10.92
C ARG A 142 -2.72 4.50 10.50
N ASP A 143 -2.91 4.72 9.21
CA ASP A 143 -3.25 6.04 8.65
C ASP A 143 -4.61 6.52 9.16
N TRP A 144 -5.57 5.60 9.37
CA TRP A 144 -6.85 5.89 10.00
C TRP A 144 -6.65 6.41 11.43
N LEU A 145 -5.89 5.71 12.26
CA LEU A 145 -5.64 6.11 13.65
C LEU A 145 -4.83 7.41 13.77
N LEU A 146 -4.02 7.75 12.75
CA LEU A 146 -3.35 9.06 12.67
C LEU A 146 -4.33 10.20 12.43
N ALA A 147 -5.38 9.96 11.63
CA ALA A 147 -6.36 10.98 11.26
C ALA A 147 -7.60 11.06 12.19
N HIS A 148 -7.86 10.03 13.00
CA HIS A 148 -9.08 9.90 13.80
C HIS A 148 -8.74 9.72 15.29
N GLU A 149 -8.60 10.85 15.99
CA GLU A 149 -8.23 10.87 17.41
C GLU A 149 -9.21 10.08 18.30
N ASP A 150 -10.52 10.21 18.08
CA ASP A 150 -11.54 9.49 18.87
C ASP A 150 -11.38 7.97 18.76
N ASP A 151 -11.11 7.47 17.56
CA ASP A 151 -10.87 6.04 17.31
C ASP A 151 -9.53 5.58 17.90
N ARG A 152 -8.50 6.43 17.88
CA ARG A 152 -7.22 6.19 18.55
C ARG A 152 -7.40 6.07 20.06
N VAL A 153 -8.18 6.96 20.68
CA VAL A 153 -8.51 6.92 22.12
C VAL A 153 -9.29 5.65 22.45
N LEU A 154 -10.30 5.31 21.65
CA LEU A 154 -11.08 4.08 21.81
C LEU A 154 -10.16 2.86 21.72
N TYR A 155 -9.34 2.77 20.69
CA TYR A 155 -8.40 1.66 20.47
C TYR A 155 -7.38 1.52 21.61
N ALA A 156 -6.87 2.63 22.14
CA ALA A 156 -6.01 2.62 23.32
C ALA A 156 -6.72 2.04 24.56
N GLY A 157 -7.98 2.43 24.79
CA GLY A 157 -8.82 1.89 25.86
C GLY A 157 -9.00 0.38 25.77
N VAL A 158 -9.32 -0.11 24.56
CA VAL A 158 -9.46 -1.54 24.26
C VAL A 158 -8.20 -2.33 24.57
N LYS A 159 -7.03 -1.83 24.16
CA LYS A 159 -5.74 -2.48 24.43
C LYS A 159 -5.43 -2.56 25.93
N ARG A 160 -5.71 -1.49 26.68
CA ARG A 160 -5.51 -1.46 28.14
C ARG A 160 -6.44 -2.46 28.84
N GLU A 161 -7.69 -2.53 28.42
CA GLU A 161 -8.66 -3.51 28.96
C GLU A 161 -8.23 -4.95 28.65
N ALA A 162 -7.87 -5.25 27.39
CA ALA A 162 -7.38 -6.57 27.01
C ALA A 162 -6.10 -6.95 27.77
N ALA A 163 -5.16 -6.02 27.93
CA ALA A 163 -3.92 -6.27 28.67
C ALA A 163 -4.15 -6.48 30.18
N ARG A 164 -5.16 -5.81 30.77
CA ARG A 164 -5.58 -6.05 32.16
C ARG A 164 -6.21 -7.45 32.29
N ALA A 165 -7.19 -7.75 31.44
CA ALA A 165 -7.92 -9.01 31.48
C ALA A 165 -7.02 -10.24 31.24
N SER A 166 -6.04 -10.14 30.33
CA SER A 166 -5.08 -11.22 30.11
C SER A 166 -4.08 -11.40 31.26
N ARG A 167 -3.70 -10.32 31.96
CA ARG A 167 -2.88 -10.40 33.18
C ARG A 167 -3.63 -11.06 34.33
N GLU A 168 -4.90 -10.71 34.52
CA GLU A 168 -5.75 -11.28 35.58
C GLU A 168 -6.12 -12.74 35.31
N GLY A 169 -6.26 -13.13 34.04
CA GLY A 169 -6.64 -14.49 33.63
C GLY A 169 -5.48 -15.46 33.38
N GLY A 170 -4.21 -15.01 33.40
CA GLY A 170 -3.06 -15.84 33.05
C GLY A 170 -3.05 -16.28 31.57
N GLU A 171 -3.59 -15.45 30.68
CA GLU A 171 -3.88 -15.80 29.30
C GLU A 171 -2.68 -15.68 28.35
N THR A 172 -2.73 -16.42 27.26
CA THR A 172 -1.71 -16.39 26.19
C THR A 172 -1.81 -15.14 25.31
N VAL A 173 -0.74 -14.85 24.55
CA VAL A 173 -0.71 -13.77 23.55
C VAL A 173 -1.82 -13.90 22.50
N MET A 174 -2.22 -15.14 22.16
CA MET A 174 -3.29 -15.40 21.21
C MET A 174 -4.66 -14.95 21.76
N GLN A 175 -4.97 -15.31 23.00
CA GLN A 175 -6.21 -14.90 23.66
C GLN A 175 -6.32 -13.38 23.85
N TYR A 176 -5.18 -12.70 24.10
CA TYR A 176 -5.11 -11.24 24.06
C TYR A 176 -5.43 -10.69 22.67
N ASN A 177 -4.87 -11.28 21.60
CA ASN A 177 -5.11 -10.86 20.22
C ASN A 177 -6.57 -11.08 19.82
N ASP A 178 -7.16 -12.22 20.14
CA ASP A 178 -8.57 -12.54 19.84
C ASP A 178 -9.52 -11.54 20.51
N ARG A 179 -9.27 -11.21 21.79
CA ARG A 179 -10.04 -10.19 22.51
C ARG A 179 -9.89 -8.81 21.87
N LYS A 180 -8.67 -8.44 21.51
CA LYS A 180 -8.39 -7.17 20.84
C LYS A 180 -9.11 -7.09 19.50
N GLU A 181 -9.03 -8.12 18.65
CA GLU A 181 -9.71 -8.16 17.35
C GLU A 181 -11.24 -8.14 17.50
N ALA A 182 -11.79 -8.91 18.43
CA ALA A 182 -13.23 -8.93 18.71
C ALA A 182 -13.75 -7.54 19.13
N ILE A 183 -12.98 -6.81 19.94
CA ILE A 183 -13.39 -5.49 20.42
C ILE A 183 -13.18 -4.40 19.36
N ILE A 184 -12.13 -4.44 18.54
CA ILE A 184 -11.98 -3.56 17.37
C ILE A 184 -13.20 -3.74 16.45
N THR A 185 -13.55 -4.99 16.16
CA THR A 185 -14.70 -5.33 15.28
C THR A 185 -16.04 -4.89 15.87
N LEU A 186 -16.22 -5.01 17.19
CA LEU A 186 -17.48 -4.69 17.87
C LEU A 186 -17.65 -3.18 18.17
N LYS A 187 -16.57 -2.48 18.52
CA LYS A 187 -16.61 -1.09 19.01
C LYS A 187 -16.27 -0.04 17.97
N SER A 188 -15.82 -0.41 16.77
CA SER A 188 -15.65 0.50 15.63
C SER A 188 -16.73 0.30 14.56
N PRO A 189 -18.03 0.52 14.84
CA PRO A 189 -19.09 0.39 13.84
C PRO A 189 -18.94 1.38 12.67
N ASN A 190 -18.18 2.46 12.86
CA ASN A 190 -17.84 3.44 11.82
C ASN A 190 -16.71 2.97 10.89
N MET A 191 -15.93 1.97 11.30
CA MET A 191 -14.97 1.27 10.43
C MET A 191 -15.67 0.15 9.65
N ARG A 192 -16.89 0.41 9.19
CA ARG A 192 -17.50 -0.32 8.06
C ARG A 192 -17.12 0.43 6.78
N TRP A 193 -17.17 -0.29 5.66
CA TRP A 193 -16.90 0.22 4.32
C TRP A 193 -17.73 1.48 4.02
N SER A 194 -17.17 2.64 4.34
CA SER A 194 -17.73 3.98 4.07
C SER A 194 -16.99 4.58 2.88
N PRO A 195 -17.56 5.58 2.20
CA PRO A 195 -16.84 6.33 1.17
C PRO A 195 -15.52 6.94 1.66
N GLU A 196 -15.41 7.29 2.96
CA GLU A 196 -14.14 7.76 3.53
C GLU A 196 -13.11 6.63 3.67
N VAL A 197 -13.54 5.43 4.08
CA VAL A 197 -12.68 4.24 4.14
C VAL A 197 -12.22 3.84 2.74
N GLU A 198 -13.11 3.84 1.75
CA GLU A 198 -12.78 3.57 0.35
C GLU A 198 -11.78 4.59 -0.22
N ALA A 199 -12.00 5.89 0.05
CA ALA A 199 -11.06 6.92 -0.34
C ALA A 199 -9.70 6.75 0.35
N THR A 200 -9.67 6.30 1.61
CA THR A 200 -8.43 6.02 2.34
C THR A 200 -7.70 4.81 1.76
N ILE A 201 -8.41 3.71 1.46
CA ILE A 201 -7.88 2.54 0.75
C ILE A 201 -7.19 2.98 -0.55
N LEU A 202 -7.91 3.70 -1.39
CA LEU A 202 -7.42 4.10 -2.70
C LEU A 202 -6.23 5.04 -2.57
N LYS A 203 -6.22 5.99 -1.64
CA LYS A 203 -5.04 6.82 -1.37
C LYS A 203 -3.83 6.00 -0.94
N THR A 204 -4.00 5.09 0.02
CA THR A 204 -2.90 4.25 0.53
C THR A 204 -2.34 3.36 -0.58
N ILE A 205 -3.18 2.73 -1.39
CA ILE A 205 -2.74 1.92 -2.54
C ILE A 205 -1.96 2.77 -3.54
N PHE A 206 -2.53 3.91 -3.95
CA PHE A 206 -1.94 4.79 -4.97
C PHE A 206 -0.67 5.50 -4.54
N ASN A 207 -0.41 5.67 -3.25
CA ASN A 207 0.78 6.33 -2.72
C ASN A 207 1.88 5.35 -2.30
N THR A 208 1.57 4.05 -2.17
CA THR A 208 2.52 3.09 -1.60
C THR A 208 2.87 1.92 -2.51
N GLN A 209 2.16 1.74 -3.62
CA GLN A 209 2.43 0.65 -4.57
C GLN A 209 2.67 1.16 -6.00
N SER A 210 3.56 0.46 -6.71
CA SER A 210 3.75 0.62 -8.14
C SER A 210 2.95 -0.45 -8.88
N PHE A 211 1.96 -0.06 -9.67
CA PHE A 211 1.10 -1.00 -10.39
C PHE A 211 0.57 -0.40 -11.70
N THR A 212 0.03 -1.27 -12.55
CA THR A 212 -0.63 -0.87 -13.80
C THR A 212 -2.08 -1.32 -13.80
N ILE A 213 -3.02 -0.39 -14.01
CA ILE A 213 -4.44 -0.69 -14.17
C ILE A 213 -4.80 -0.64 -15.66
N ASP A 214 -5.33 -1.75 -16.19
CA ASP A 214 -6.00 -1.75 -17.49
C ASP A 214 -7.45 -1.29 -17.33
N LEU A 215 -7.73 -0.04 -17.69
CA LEU A 215 -9.02 0.60 -17.50
C LEU A 215 -10.14 -0.10 -18.29
N ASN A 216 -9.83 -0.65 -19.47
CA ASN A 216 -10.81 -1.36 -20.27
C ASN A 216 -11.17 -2.69 -19.64
N LYS A 217 -10.17 -3.43 -19.14
CA LYS A 217 -10.41 -4.67 -18.41
C LYS A 217 -11.19 -4.42 -17.12
N THR A 218 -10.91 -3.32 -16.41
CA THR A 218 -11.67 -2.92 -15.22
C THR A 218 -13.14 -2.62 -15.53
N ILE A 219 -13.43 -1.92 -16.63
CA ILE A 219 -14.81 -1.64 -17.07
C ILE A 219 -15.52 -2.93 -17.52
N GLU A 220 -14.82 -3.82 -18.21
CA GLU A 220 -15.37 -5.12 -18.64
C GLU A 220 -15.90 -5.90 -17.43
N HIS A 221 -15.12 -5.95 -16.34
CA HIS A 221 -15.44 -6.65 -15.10
C HIS A 221 -16.19 -5.79 -14.08
N TRP A 222 -16.69 -4.60 -14.48
CA TRP A 222 -17.38 -3.71 -13.56
C TRP A 222 -18.67 -4.36 -13.03
N PRO A 223 -18.91 -4.34 -11.70
CA PRO A 223 -20.09 -4.95 -11.12
C PRO A 223 -21.36 -4.15 -11.47
N GLY A 224 -22.40 -4.85 -11.92
CA GLY A 224 -23.69 -4.24 -12.29
C GLY A 224 -23.71 -3.64 -13.69
N ASP A 225 -24.88 -3.10 -14.07
CA ASP A 225 -25.13 -2.62 -15.43
C ASP A 225 -24.70 -1.15 -15.66
N ASP A 226 -24.50 -0.37 -14.60
CA ASP A 226 -24.10 1.05 -14.65
C ASP A 226 -22.58 1.21 -14.74
N LYS A 227 -22.03 0.82 -15.90
CA LYS A 227 -20.58 0.84 -16.13
C LYS A 227 -20.09 2.27 -16.38
N PRO A 228 -19.02 2.73 -15.69
CA PRO A 228 -18.46 4.05 -15.91
C PRO A 228 -17.82 4.13 -17.30
N THR A 229 -17.84 5.34 -17.88
CA THR A 229 -17.05 5.59 -19.08
C THR A 229 -15.55 5.53 -18.76
N LEU A 230 -14.72 5.19 -19.74
CA LEU A 230 -13.25 5.16 -19.58
C LEU A 230 -12.70 6.48 -19.03
N ARG A 231 -13.20 7.61 -19.52
CA ARG A 231 -12.80 8.94 -19.03
C ARG A 231 -13.25 9.19 -17.59
N ALA A 232 -14.46 8.75 -17.22
CA ALA A 232 -14.95 8.90 -15.86
C ALA A 232 -14.13 8.06 -14.87
N LEU A 233 -13.82 6.81 -15.23
CA LEU A 233 -12.98 5.94 -14.40
C LEU A 233 -11.55 6.48 -14.27
N GLU A 234 -10.92 6.88 -15.38
CA GLU A 234 -9.59 7.49 -15.39
C GLU A 234 -9.56 8.74 -14.49
N PHE A 235 -10.54 9.63 -14.64
CA PHE A 235 -10.65 10.84 -13.82
C PHE A 235 -10.86 10.56 -12.34
N GLN A 236 -11.67 9.55 -11.98
CA GLN A 236 -11.89 9.19 -10.58
C GLN A 236 -10.64 8.60 -9.95
N LEU A 237 -9.93 7.71 -10.64
CA LEU A 237 -8.71 7.09 -10.13
C LEU A 237 -7.55 8.09 -10.03
N ASP A 238 -7.44 9.05 -10.94
CA ASP A 238 -6.37 10.07 -10.93
C ASP A 238 -6.44 10.99 -9.69
N LYS A 239 -7.60 11.12 -9.05
CA LYS A 239 -7.76 11.87 -7.78
C LYS A 239 -6.88 11.32 -6.65
N TYR A 240 -6.51 10.05 -6.73
CA TYR A 240 -5.73 9.37 -5.70
C TYR A 240 -4.22 9.39 -5.97
N ARG A 241 -3.79 9.87 -7.15
CA ARG A 241 -2.39 9.83 -7.62
C ARG A 241 -1.48 10.91 -7.02
N LYS A 242 -2.00 11.79 -6.16
CA LYS A 242 -1.32 13.03 -5.76
C LYS A 242 -0.85 13.01 -4.31
N ASP A 243 0.33 12.42 -4.12
CA ASP A 243 1.29 12.90 -3.14
C ASP A 243 2.66 13.09 -3.84
N PRO A 244 3.19 14.32 -3.97
CA PRO A 244 4.46 14.57 -4.64
C PRO A 244 5.69 13.98 -3.94
N GLN A 245 5.54 13.36 -2.76
CA GLN A 245 6.64 12.76 -2.00
C GLN A 245 6.86 11.26 -2.28
N CYS A 246 6.05 10.61 -3.12
CA CYS A 246 6.11 9.15 -3.30
C CYS A 246 6.86 8.75 -4.59
N ASP A 247 7.82 7.82 -4.45
CA ASP A 247 8.63 7.25 -5.56
C ASP A 247 7.92 6.12 -6.34
N ASN A 248 6.64 5.87 -6.07
CA ASN A 248 5.91 4.76 -6.67
C ASN A 248 5.29 5.12 -8.03
N THR A 249 5.25 4.13 -8.94
CA THR A 249 4.78 4.33 -10.32
C THR A 249 3.40 3.70 -10.52
N VAL A 250 2.37 4.53 -10.62
CA VAL A 250 1.02 4.10 -11.03
C VAL A 250 0.81 4.41 -12.50
N THR A 251 0.48 3.40 -13.31
CA THR A 251 0.22 3.53 -14.76
C THR A 251 -1.20 3.10 -15.11
N PHE A 252 -1.87 3.84 -15.98
CA PHE A 252 -3.15 3.44 -16.56
C PHE A 252 -2.97 3.05 -18.02
N THR A 253 -3.41 1.86 -18.41
CA THR A 253 -3.41 1.38 -19.79
C THR A 253 -4.85 1.23 -20.28
N LYS A 254 -5.03 1.27 -21.60
CA LYS A 254 -6.36 1.16 -22.25
C LYS A 254 -6.54 -0.19 -22.95
N GLY A 255 -5.68 -1.18 -22.68
CA GLY A 255 -5.67 -2.47 -23.39
C GLY A 255 -5.44 -2.34 -24.90
N ALA A 256 -4.94 -3.40 -25.53
CA ALA A 256 -5.01 -3.50 -26.99
C ALA A 256 -6.42 -3.98 -27.35
N GLY A 257 -7.32 -3.05 -27.66
CA GLY A 257 -8.64 -3.42 -28.21
C GLY A 257 -8.45 -4.33 -29.41
N LYS A 258 -9.22 -5.43 -29.48
CA LYS A 258 -9.34 -6.26 -30.69
C LYS A 258 -9.71 -5.35 -31.87
N ARG A 259 -8.72 -4.94 -32.68
CA ARG A 259 -8.99 -4.37 -33.99
C ARG A 259 -9.55 -5.50 -34.84
N ALA A 260 -10.81 -5.34 -35.26
CA ALA A 260 -11.41 -6.18 -36.26
C ALA A 260 -10.51 -6.23 -37.51
N ALA A 261 -10.34 -7.44 -38.05
CA ALA A 261 -9.62 -7.66 -39.29
C ALA A 261 -10.26 -6.84 -40.41
N GLY A 262 -9.44 -6.01 -41.08
CA GLY A 262 -9.88 -5.16 -42.17
C GLY A 262 -8.70 -4.68 -43.00
N SER A 263 -8.35 -5.51 -44.00
CA SER A 263 -7.72 -5.18 -45.28
C SER A 263 -6.48 -4.28 -45.32
N SER A 264 -5.36 -4.92 -45.65
CA SER A 264 -4.17 -4.38 -46.33
C SER A 264 -4.48 -3.27 -47.35
N ALA A 265 -3.82 -2.12 -47.20
CA ALA A 265 -3.30 -1.33 -48.32
C ALA A 265 -2.11 -0.48 -47.85
N THR A 266 -0.92 -0.90 -48.26
CA THR A 266 0.33 -0.14 -48.24
C THR A 266 0.19 1.20 -48.96
N SER A 267 0.48 2.31 -48.29
CA SER A 267 1.20 3.45 -48.91
C SER A 267 1.70 4.44 -47.87
N THR A 268 3.00 4.69 -47.91
CA THR A 268 3.75 5.68 -47.11
C THR A 268 3.62 7.05 -47.77
N PRO A 269 3.24 8.15 -47.07
CA PRO A 269 3.40 9.48 -47.61
C PRO A 269 4.79 10.03 -47.29
N VAL A 270 5.53 10.31 -48.36
CA VAL A 270 6.85 10.97 -48.38
C VAL A 270 6.74 12.41 -47.89
N ARG A 271 7.64 12.78 -46.97
CA ARG A 271 7.82 14.13 -46.42
C ARG A 271 8.53 15.04 -47.44
N LYS A 272 7.82 15.96 -48.11
CA LYS A 272 8.45 16.99 -48.96
C LYS A 272 8.93 18.18 -48.11
N LYS A 273 10.22 18.51 -48.27
CA LYS A 273 10.92 19.63 -47.62
C LYS A 273 10.50 20.99 -48.21
N ARG A 274 10.53 22.01 -47.34
CA ARG A 274 10.41 23.46 -47.60
C ARG A 274 11.30 23.94 -48.75
N LYS A 275 10.83 24.94 -49.50
CA LYS A 275 11.66 25.86 -50.28
C LYS A 275 11.19 27.29 -50.01
N VAL A 276 12.05 28.08 -49.38
CA VAL A 276 11.98 29.55 -49.34
C VAL A 276 12.78 30.06 -50.54
N LYS A 277 12.28 31.05 -51.27
CA LYS A 277 13.12 32.09 -51.86
C LYS A 277 12.32 33.35 -52.22
N GLU A 278 12.94 34.46 -51.85
CA GLU A 278 12.57 35.87 -51.97
C GLU A 278 12.52 36.44 -53.39
N GLU A 279 11.88 37.62 -53.44
CA GLU A 279 12.20 38.85 -54.19
C GLU A 279 11.80 39.04 -55.67
N GLY A 280 11.35 40.28 -55.93
CA GLY A 280 11.26 40.92 -57.26
C GLY A 280 9.83 41.32 -57.66
N ASP A 281 9.20 42.40 -57.18
CA ASP A 281 9.45 43.84 -57.44
C ASP A 281 8.64 44.41 -58.62
N VAL A 282 8.36 45.73 -58.58
CA VAL A 282 7.90 46.65 -59.65
C VAL A 282 6.37 47.01 -59.64
N VAL A 283 5.99 48.15 -59.00
CA VAL A 283 5.66 49.50 -59.60
C VAL A 283 4.14 49.63 -59.90
N LYS A 284 3.36 50.68 -59.59
CA LYS A 284 3.57 52.12 -59.34
C LYS A 284 2.29 52.77 -58.75
N GLU A 285 2.46 53.95 -58.12
CA GLU A 285 1.65 55.20 -58.18
C GLU A 285 0.10 55.06 -58.30
N ASP A 286 -0.75 55.71 -57.50
CA ASP A 286 -0.74 57.13 -57.14
C ASP A 286 -1.86 57.45 -56.11
N GLU A 287 -1.68 58.58 -55.39
CA GLU A 287 -2.71 59.51 -54.87
C GLU A 287 -3.83 58.99 -53.91
N THR A 288 -4.36 59.68 -52.91
CA THR A 288 -4.26 60.99 -52.24
C THR A 288 -5.25 60.90 -51.05
N GLY A 289 -5.12 61.76 -50.02
CA GLY A 289 -6.21 62.07 -49.09
C GLY A 289 -6.09 61.42 -47.71
N ASP A 290 -5.28 61.93 -46.78
CA ASP A 290 -5.58 63.02 -45.84
C ASP A 290 -6.74 62.78 -44.85
N LEU A 291 -6.40 62.91 -43.55
CA LEU A 291 -7.21 63.40 -42.42
C LEU A 291 -8.31 62.46 -41.89
N GLU A 292 -8.63 62.34 -40.60
CA GLU A 292 -8.13 62.85 -39.33
C GLU A 292 -8.95 62.11 -38.24
N HIS A 293 -8.37 62.05 -37.04
CA HIS A 293 -9.03 62.03 -35.73
C HIS A 293 -9.87 60.85 -35.21
N ALA A 294 -9.32 60.32 -34.11
CA ALA A 294 -9.93 59.97 -32.83
C ALA A 294 -10.57 58.58 -32.68
#